data_AF-Q0U4S5-F1
#
_entry.id   AF-Q0U4S5-F1
#
_cell.length_a   1.000
_cell.length_b   1.000
_cell.length_c   1.000
_cell.angle_alpha   90.00
_cell.angle_beta   90.00
_cell.angle_gamma   90.00
#
_symmetry.space_group_name_H-M   'P 1'
#
loop_
_entity.id
_entity.type
_entity.pdbx_description
1 polymer ?
#
loop_
_entity_poly.entity_id
_entity_poly.type
_entity_poly.pdbx_seq_one_letter_code
_entity_poly.pdbx_strand_id
1 'polypeptide(L)'
;MAQLHRPKARRKSTTQKISEVIQSTKRLLFTFDEVEAWQRDNEYLCGNYRTKSNSYRASLKSMLYLHNQTGNIYSHLVGAVLFLAYSTNVYDKITTRYSTADVFDLLAFGVFISSAIICFGISATFHIFGNHSSKVYHTWLMLDLYGIFVLIAGVLDHVFGWGKITVSGM
;
A
#
# COMPACT_ATOMS: atom_id res chain seq x y z
N MET A 1 -1.63 60.84 5.19
CA MET A 1 -1.65 59.55 5.90
C MET A 1 -2.97 58.83 5.57
N ALA A 2 -2.93 57.86 4.66
CA ALA A 2 -4.13 57.11 4.24
C ALA A 2 -4.39 55.97 5.23
N GLN A 3 -5.51 56.06 5.95
CA GLN A 3 -5.98 55.02 6.87
C GLN A 3 -6.47 53.81 6.04
N LEU A 4 -5.72 52.70 6.07
CA LEU A 4 -6.15 51.44 5.46
C LEU A 4 -7.43 50.93 6.17
N HIS A 5 -8.56 51.04 5.49
CA HIS A 5 -9.83 50.49 5.96
C HIS A 5 -9.78 48.96 5.86
N ARG A 6 -9.46 48.28 6.98
CA ARG A 6 -9.53 46.81 7.05
C ARG A 6 -11.00 46.37 6.96
N PRO A 7 -11.40 45.56 5.96
CA PRO A 7 -12.77 45.09 5.88
C PRO A 7 -13.10 44.21 7.10
N LYS A 8 -14.20 44.50 7.78
CA LYS A 8 -14.72 43.65 8.86
C LYS A 8 -15.13 42.30 8.26
N ALA A 9 -14.54 41.21 8.74
CA ALA A 9 -14.91 39.86 8.34
C ALA A 9 -16.41 39.64 8.57
N ARG A 10 -17.16 39.39 7.50
CA ARG A 10 -18.61 39.17 7.55
C ARG A 10 -18.89 37.86 8.30
N ARG A 11 -19.57 37.95 9.45
CA ARG A 11 -19.97 36.79 10.25
C ARG A 11 -20.96 35.94 9.44
N LYS A 12 -20.58 34.70 9.11
CA LYS A 12 -21.45 33.76 8.37
C LYS A 12 -22.74 33.49 9.16
N SER A 13 -23.87 33.39 8.46
CA SER A 13 -25.16 33.08 9.08
C SER A 13 -25.19 31.63 9.59
N THR A 14 -26.06 31.33 10.55
CA THR A 14 -26.27 29.97 11.07
C THR A 14 -26.61 28.99 9.96
N THR A 15 -27.45 29.40 9.00
CA THR A 15 -27.82 28.59 7.83
C THR A 15 -26.60 28.26 6.95
N GLN A 16 -25.70 29.23 6.74
CA GLN A 16 -24.49 29.04 5.95
C GLN A 16 -23.49 28.09 6.63
N LYS A 17 -23.43 28.12 7.97
CA LYS A 17 -22.63 27.16 8.74
C LYS A 17 -23.19 25.74 8.64
N ILE A 18 -24.51 25.58 8.76
CA ILE A 18 -25.16 24.27 8.65
C ILE A 18 -24.96 23.68 7.25
N SER A 19 -25.10 24.48 6.19
CA SER A 19 -24.85 24.01 4.82
C SER A 19 -23.41 23.57 4.60
N GLU A 20 -22.43 24.30 5.16
CA GLU A 20 -21.01 23.92 5.08
C GLU A 20 -20.73 22.59 5.79
N VAL A 21 -21.34 22.35 6.96
CA VAL A 21 -21.22 21.08 7.69
C VAL A 21 -21.89 19.92 6.95
N ILE A 22 -23.06 20.14 6.35
CA ILE A 22 -23.74 19.12 5.53
C ILE A 22 -22.92 18.82 4.28
N GLN A 23 -22.32 19.84 3.66
CA GLN A 23 -21.52 19.64 2.46
C GLN A 23 -20.17 18.98 2.78
N SER A 24 -19.57 19.24 3.94
CA SER A 24 -18.37 18.54 4.39
C SER A 24 -18.65 17.07 4.74
N THR A 25 -19.80 16.77 5.34
CA THR A 25 -20.21 15.37 5.63
C THR A 25 -20.58 14.56 4.38
N LYS A 26 -20.98 15.22 3.29
CA LYS A 26 -21.18 14.56 1.98
C LYS A 26 -19.88 14.35 1.20
N ARG A 27 -18.81 15.07 1.55
CA ARG A 27 -17.53 15.01 0.84
C ARG A 27 -16.79 13.72 1.19
N LEU A 28 -16.31 12.99 0.18
CA LEU A 28 -15.55 11.76 0.37
C LEU A 28 -14.04 12.00 0.56
N LEU A 29 -13.51 13.07 -0.06
CA LEU A 29 -12.08 13.35 -0.15
C LEU A 29 -11.72 14.71 0.44
N PHE A 30 -10.56 14.79 1.07
CA PHE A 30 -10.16 15.93 1.89
C PHE A 30 -8.76 16.43 1.50
N THR A 31 -8.45 17.67 1.86
CA THR A 31 -7.11 18.26 1.69
C THR A 31 -6.16 17.80 2.79
N PHE A 32 -4.86 18.05 2.60
CA PHE A 32 -3.80 17.72 3.57
C PHE A 32 -4.08 18.28 4.97
N ASP A 33 -4.53 19.54 5.06
CA ASP A 33 -4.80 20.20 6.33
C ASP A 33 -6.12 19.76 7.00
N GLU A 34 -7.02 19.13 6.23
CA GLU A 34 -8.32 18.67 6.71
C GLU A 34 -8.27 17.27 7.34
N VAL A 35 -7.23 16.48 7.05
CA VAL A 35 -7.09 15.13 7.61
C VAL A 35 -6.31 15.10 8.92
N GLU A 36 -6.39 13.97 9.62
CA GLU A 36 -5.72 13.77 10.90
C GLU A 36 -4.20 13.89 10.76
N ALA A 37 -3.52 14.38 11.80
CA ALA A 37 -2.07 14.61 11.76
C ALA A 37 -1.26 13.35 11.40
N TRP A 38 -1.70 12.17 11.84
CA TRP A 38 -1.04 10.89 11.51
C TRP A 38 -1.24 10.45 10.05
N GLN A 39 -2.14 11.07 9.30
CA GLN A 39 -2.33 10.84 7.86
C GLN A 39 -1.49 11.80 7.00
N ARG A 40 -0.86 12.82 7.59
CA ARG A 40 -0.11 13.88 6.91
C ARG A 40 1.33 13.45 6.70
N ASP A 41 1.52 12.45 5.85
CA ASP A 41 2.81 11.83 5.53
C ASP A 41 3.70 12.68 4.61
N ASN A 42 3.10 13.32 3.61
CA ASN A 42 3.82 14.06 2.58
C ASN A 42 3.10 15.39 2.26
N GLU A 43 3.72 16.51 2.63
CA GLU A 43 3.17 17.87 2.44
C GLU A 43 2.97 18.28 0.96
N TYR A 44 3.68 17.62 0.03
CA TYR A 44 3.52 17.87 -1.40
C TYR A 44 2.24 17.25 -1.97
N LEU A 45 1.61 16.32 -1.24
CA LEU A 45 0.30 15.78 -1.58
C LEU A 45 -0.77 16.71 -1.01
N CYS A 46 -1.24 17.68 -1.80
CA CYS A 46 -2.14 18.72 -1.28
C CYS A 46 -3.59 18.23 -1.00
N GLY A 47 -4.01 17.07 -1.52
CA GLY A 47 -5.38 16.59 -1.32
C GLY A 47 -5.69 15.18 -1.82
N ASN A 48 -6.99 14.92 -2.03
CA ASN A 48 -7.55 13.61 -2.34
C ASN A 48 -7.33 12.56 -1.24
N TYR A 49 -7.25 13.00 0.02
CA TYR A 49 -7.14 12.09 1.15
C TYR A 49 -8.50 11.50 1.52
N ARG A 50 -8.48 10.22 1.89
CA ARG A 50 -9.60 9.60 2.60
C ARG A 50 -9.55 10.01 4.07
N THR A 51 -10.69 10.32 4.67
CA THR A 51 -10.77 10.52 6.12
C THR A 51 -10.64 9.21 6.90
N LYS A 52 -10.38 9.37 8.19
CA LYS A 52 -10.46 8.31 9.19
C LYS A 52 -11.80 7.57 9.10
N SER A 53 -11.78 6.34 8.62
CA SER A 53 -12.99 5.55 8.36
C SER A 53 -13.48 4.76 9.57
N ASN A 54 -12.57 4.40 10.49
CA ASN A 54 -12.79 3.41 11.57
C ASN A 54 -13.49 2.13 11.10
N SER A 55 -13.35 1.77 9.81
CA SER A 55 -14.08 0.67 9.21
C SER A 55 -13.29 0.04 8.07
N TYR A 56 -12.92 -1.23 8.25
CA TYR A 56 -12.29 -2.04 7.20
C TYR A 56 -13.18 -2.12 5.95
N ARG A 57 -14.50 -2.24 6.12
CA ARG A 57 -15.46 -2.29 5.01
C ARG A 57 -15.48 -0.98 4.21
N ALA A 58 -15.48 0.16 4.89
CA ALA A 58 -15.43 1.46 4.22
C ALA A 58 -14.09 1.66 3.50
N SER A 59 -12.99 1.18 4.11
CA SER A 59 -11.65 1.21 3.52
C SER A 59 -11.57 0.32 2.27
N LEU A 60 -12.15 -0.89 2.27
CA LEU A 60 -12.28 -1.72 1.06
C LEU A 60 -13.10 -1.04 -0.03
N LYS A 61 -14.26 -0.46 0.31
CA LYS A 61 -15.10 0.26 -0.65
C LYS A 61 -14.36 1.43 -1.30
N SER A 62 -13.33 1.99 -0.65
CA SER A 62 -12.56 3.09 -1.23
C SER A 62 -11.74 2.71 -2.45
N MET A 63 -11.50 1.41 -2.68
CA MET A 63 -10.90 0.93 -3.93
C MET A 63 -11.75 1.25 -5.17
N LEU A 64 -13.04 1.57 -4.99
CA LEU A 64 -13.97 1.86 -6.08
C LEU A 64 -13.95 3.34 -6.52
N TYR A 65 -13.15 4.19 -5.91
CA TYR A 65 -12.98 5.59 -6.31
C TYR A 65 -11.52 6.04 -6.22
N LEU A 66 -11.19 7.11 -6.95
CA LEU A 66 -9.82 7.64 -6.99
C LEU A 66 -9.51 8.47 -5.75
N HIS A 67 -8.35 8.25 -5.15
CA HIS A 67 -7.80 8.98 -4.03
C HIS A 67 -6.26 8.91 -4.05
N ASN A 68 -5.59 9.64 -3.16
CA ASN A 68 -4.13 9.78 -3.12
C ASN A 68 -3.33 8.48 -2.85
N GLN A 69 -4.01 7.37 -2.58
CA GLN A 69 -3.40 6.06 -2.33
C GLN A 69 -3.80 5.03 -3.39
N THR A 70 -4.66 5.40 -4.36
CA THR A 70 -5.12 4.48 -5.41
C THR A 70 -3.94 3.90 -6.20
N GLY A 71 -2.99 4.74 -6.60
CA GLY A 71 -1.78 4.29 -7.30
C GLY A 71 -1.04 3.21 -6.52
N ASN A 72 -0.77 3.46 -5.23
CA ASN A 72 -0.06 2.53 -4.36
C ASN A 72 -0.85 1.20 -4.20
N ILE A 73 -2.17 1.25 -3.99
CA ILE A 73 -2.99 0.03 -3.88
C ILE A 73 -2.85 -0.82 -5.14
N TYR A 74 -3.10 -0.23 -6.31
CA TYR A 74 -3.17 -0.99 -7.55
C TYR A 74 -1.78 -1.41 -8.05
N SER A 75 -0.73 -0.62 -7.86
CA SER A 75 0.64 -1.04 -8.21
C SER A 75 1.05 -2.28 -7.44
N HIS A 76 0.73 -2.33 -6.14
CA HIS A 76 1.06 -3.48 -5.31
C HIS A 76 0.18 -4.70 -5.59
N LEU A 77 -1.13 -4.52 -5.82
CA LEU A 77 -2.02 -5.62 -6.21
C LEU A 77 -1.63 -6.23 -7.56
N VAL A 78 -1.34 -5.40 -8.56
CA VAL A 78 -0.86 -5.87 -9.87
C VAL A 78 0.43 -6.64 -9.70
N GLY A 79 1.40 -6.12 -8.93
CA GLY A 79 2.63 -6.83 -8.63
C GLY A 79 2.40 -8.20 -8.00
N ALA A 80 1.51 -8.30 -6.99
CA ALA A 80 1.17 -9.58 -6.36
C ALA A 80 0.58 -10.59 -7.36
N VAL A 81 -0.33 -10.14 -8.23
CA VAL A 81 -0.93 -10.98 -9.28
C VAL A 81 0.11 -11.44 -10.30
N LEU A 82 1.03 -10.55 -10.70
CA LEU A 82 2.10 -10.90 -11.64
C LEU A 82 3.04 -11.95 -11.05
N PHE A 83 3.43 -11.82 -9.77
CA PHE A 83 4.25 -12.85 -9.10
C PHE A 83 3.52 -14.19 -8.96
N LEU A 84 2.21 -14.17 -8.70
CA LEU A 84 1.40 -15.39 -8.65
C LEU A 84 1.33 -16.08 -10.02
N ALA A 85 1.08 -15.31 -11.10
CA ALA A 85 1.05 -15.85 -12.46
C ALA A 85 2.43 -16.34 -12.94
N TYR A 86 3.49 -15.65 -12.52
CA TYR A 86 4.85 -16.08 -12.78
C TYR A 86 5.18 -17.39 -12.05
N SER A 87 4.70 -17.55 -10.81
CA SER A 87 4.84 -18.78 -10.02
C SER A 87 4.36 -20.01 -10.78
N THR A 88 3.13 -19.97 -11.30
CA THR A 88 2.52 -21.10 -12.01
C THR A 88 3.28 -21.41 -13.30
N ASN A 89 3.62 -20.37 -14.07
CA ASN A 89 4.34 -20.55 -15.33
C ASN A 89 5.72 -21.19 -15.13
N VAL A 90 6.45 -20.79 -14.09
CA VAL A 90 7.78 -21.34 -13.80
C VAL A 90 7.70 -22.71 -13.18
N TYR A 91 6.75 -22.96 -12.26
CA TYR A 91 6.54 -24.29 -11.69
C TYR A 91 6.29 -25.35 -12.78
N ASP A 92 5.43 -25.04 -13.76
CA ASP A 92 5.17 -25.94 -14.89
C ASP A 92 6.45 -26.21 -15.68
N LYS A 93 7.27 -25.18 -15.92
CA LYS A 93 8.54 -25.34 -16.66
C LYS A 93 9.56 -26.15 -15.87
N ILE A 94 9.72 -25.90 -14.57
CA ILE A 94 10.65 -26.63 -13.70
C ILE A 94 10.30 -28.11 -13.70
N THR A 95 9.03 -28.46 -13.46
CA THR A 95 8.59 -29.84 -13.30
C THR A 95 8.53 -30.64 -14.61
N THR A 96 8.30 -29.98 -15.75
CA THR A 96 8.13 -30.68 -17.04
C THR A 96 9.36 -30.64 -17.95
N ARG A 97 10.20 -29.60 -17.84
CA ARG A 97 11.27 -29.32 -18.82
C ARG A 97 12.67 -29.54 -18.26
N TYR A 98 12.85 -29.52 -16.95
CA TYR A 98 14.15 -29.67 -16.31
C TYR A 98 14.19 -30.94 -15.47
N SER A 99 14.57 -32.05 -16.09
CA SER A 99 14.67 -33.36 -15.42
C SER A 99 15.77 -33.45 -14.35
N THR A 100 16.66 -32.46 -14.32
CA THR A 100 17.74 -32.34 -13.32
C THR A 100 17.36 -31.46 -12.13
N ALA A 101 16.20 -30.78 -12.17
CA ALA A 101 15.75 -29.94 -11.07
C ALA A 101 15.44 -30.81 -9.86
N ASP A 102 15.98 -30.43 -8.70
CA ASP A 102 15.76 -31.16 -7.45
C ASP A 102 14.79 -30.42 -6.52
N VAL A 103 14.51 -31.01 -5.37
CA VAL A 103 13.57 -30.43 -4.38
C VAL A 103 14.06 -29.07 -3.88
N PHE A 104 15.37 -28.85 -3.82
CA PHE A 104 15.90 -27.60 -3.32
C PHE A 104 15.73 -26.45 -4.32
N ASP A 105 15.84 -26.71 -5.62
CA ASP A 105 15.50 -25.73 -6.65
C ASP A 105 14.05 -25.24 -6.51
N LEU A 106 13.12 -26.18 -6.26
CA LEU A 106 11.71 -25.87 -6.03
C LEU A 106 11.50 -25.08 -4.74
N LEU A 107 12.21 -25.44 -3.65
CA LEU A 107 12.11 -24.73 -2.38
C LEU A 107 12.65 -23.31 -2.48
N ALA A 108 13.82 -23.11 -3.08
CA ALA A 108 14.43 -21.79 -3.26
C ALA A 108 13.54 -20.87 -4.10
N PHE A 109 13.01 -21.39 -5.22
CA PHE A 109 12.03 -20.67 -6.03
C PHE A 109 10.76 -20.35 -5.24
N GLY A 110 10.22 -21.32 -4.50
CA GLY A 110 9.02 -21.15 -3.69
C GLY A 110 9.19 -20.09 -2.59
N VAL A 111 10.33 -20.08 -1.90
CA VAL A 111 10.67 -19.06 -0.88
C VAL A 111 10.74 -17.67 -1.50
N PHE A 112 11.46 -17.52 -2.61
CA PHE A 112 11.54 -16.24 -3.31
C PHE A 112 10.14 -15.72 -3.73
N ILE A 113 9.35 -16.54 -4.41
CA ILE A 113 8.04 -16.12 -4.91
C ILE A 113 7.05 -15.84 -3.79
N SER A 114 7.00 -16.70 -2.76
CA SER A 114 6.13 -16.48 -1.61
C SER A 114 6.50 -15.20 -0.87
N SER A 115 7.79 -14.90 -0.69
CA SER A 115 8.26 -13.64 -0.08
C SER A 115 7.79 -12.41 -0.87
N ALA A 116 7.82 -12.47 -2.21
CA ALA A 116 7.33 -11.40 -3.07
C ALA A 116 5.81 -11.23 -2.96
N ILE A 117 5.03 -12.32 -3.05
CA ILE A 117 3.57 -12.26 -2.91
C ILE A 117 3.17 -11.69 -1.54
N ILE A 118 3.85 -12.11 -0.46
CA ILE A 118 3.62 -11.60 0.89
C ILE A 118 3.95 -10.11 0.97
N CYS A 119 5.11 -9.68 0.48
CA CYS A 119 5.51 -8.27 0.48
C CYS A 119 4.49 -7.38 -0.24
N PHE A 120 4.16 -7.71 -1.49
CA PHE A 120 3.21 -6.94 -2.29
C PHE A 120 1.79 -6.99 -1.70
N GLY A 121 1.36 -8.15 -1.19
CA GLY A 121 0.05 -8.32 -0.56
C GLY A 121 -0.13 -7.53 0.73
N ILE A 122 0.87 -7.56 1.62
CA ILE A 122 0.86 -6.77 2.86
C ILE A 122 0.89 -5.28 2.53
N SER A 123 1.71 -4.85 1.57
CA SER A 123 1.79 -3.45 1.15
C SER A 123 0.47 -2.92 0.57
N ALA A 124 -0.15 -3.68 -0.34
CA ALA A 124 -1.48 -3.36 -0.84
C ALA A 124 -2.49 -3.23 0.32
N THR A 125 -2.43 -4.13 1.29
CA THR A 125 -3.31 -4.14 2.46
C THR A 125 -3.10 -2.92 3.35
N PHE A 126 -1.85 -2.49 3.57
CA PHE A 126 -1.52 -1.24 4.25
C PHE A 126 -2.15 -0.05 3.55
N HIS A 127 -1.96 0.09 2.23
CA HIS A 127 -2.52 1.21 1.49
C HIS A 127 -4.05 1.20 1.44
N ILE A 128 -4.70 0.02 1.43
CA ILE A 128 -6.17 -0.08 1.54
C ILE A 128 -6.63 0.38 2.93
N PHE A 129 -6.03 -0.13 4.01
CA PHE A 129 -6.49 0.11 5.38
C PHE A 129 -5.85 1.31 6.09
N GLY A 130 -4.95 2.01 5.40
CA GLY A 130 -4.23 3.15 5.95
C GLY A 130 -5.12 4.29 6.43
N ASN A 131 -6.38 4.40 5.98
CA ASN A 131 -7.31 5.41 6.49
C ASN A 131 -8.19 4.91 7.65
N HIS A 132 -7.98 3.72 8.21
CA HIS A 132 -8.86 3.15 9.23
C HIS A 132 -8.83 3.95 10.55
N SER A 133 -7.71 3.88 11.26
CA SER A 133 -7.48 4.61 12.52
C SER A 133 -5.97 4.67 12.76
N SER A 134 -5.50 5.60 13.59
CA SER A 134 -4.07 5.76 13.87
C SER A 134 -3.40 4.44 14.30
N LYS A 135 -4.02 3.69 15.22
CA LYS A 135 -3.48 2.39 15.65
C LYS A 135 -3.35 1.40 14.48
N VAL A 136 -4.40 1.27 13.67
CA VAL A 136 -4.43 0.34 12.53
C VAL A 136 -3.41 0.76 11.47
N TYR A 137 -3.30 2.06 11.18
CA TYR A 137 -2.29 2.61 10.27
C TYR A 137 -0.87 2.20 10.68
N HIS A 138 -0.48 2.46 11.93
CA HIS A 138 0.88 2.13 12.40
C HIS A 138 1.12 0.62 12.44
N THR A 139 0.13 -0.19 12.79
CA THR A 139 0.26 -1.66 12.74
C THR A 139 0.52 -2.15 11.31
N TRP A 140 -0.28 -1.71 10.34
CA TRP A 140 -0.10 -2.12 8.95
C TRP A 140 1.18 -1.53 8.34
N LEU A 141 1.57 -0.31 8.71
CA LEU A 141 2.84 0.28 8.29
C LEU A 141 4.03 -0.56 8.74
N MET A 142 4.01 -1.07 9.98
CA MET A 142 5.06 -1.98 10.47
C MET A 142 5.05 -3.32 9.74
N LEU A 143 3.87 -3.88 9.46
CA LEU A 143 3.77 -5.13 8.69
C LEU A 143 4.31 -4.94 7.27
N ASP A 144 3.99 -3.82 6.62
CA ASP A 144 4.49 -3.48 5.28
C ASP A 144 6.02 -3.39 5.27
N LEU A 145 6.59 -2.69 6.26
CA LEU A 145 8.03 -2.64 6.48
C LEU A 145 8.66 -4.03 6.70
N TYR A 146 8.00 -4.91 7.48
CA TYR A 146 8.44 -6.29 7.63
C TYR A 146 8.35 -7.10 6.34
N GLY A 147 7.35 -6.85 5.49
CA GLY A 147 7.23 -7.44 4.17
C GLY A 147 8.46 -7.18 3.30
N ILE A 148 9.02 -5.96 3.34
CA ILE A 148 10.26 -5.61 2.64
C ILE A 148 11.44 -6.46 3.14
N PHE A 149 11.59 -6.62 4.46
CA PHE A 149 12.68 -7.45 5.01
C PHE A 149 12.54 -8.93 4.63
N VAL A 150 11.31 -9.46 4.61
CA VAL A 150 11.02 -10.83 4.18
C VAL A 150 11.39 -11.02 2.70
N LEU A 151 11.04 -10.07 1.83
CA LEU A 151 11.42 -10.11 0.41
C LEU A 151 12.93 -10.05 0.23
N ILE A 152 13.62 -9.15 0.94
CA ILE A 152 15.10 -9.06 0.89
C ILE A 152 15.72 -10.39 1.30
N ALA A 153 15.26 -11.01 2.40
CA ALA A 153 15.77 -12.32 2.83
C ALA A 153 15.53 -13.42 1.78
N GLY A 154 14.34 -13.46 1.16
CA GLY A 154 14.03 -14.41 0.09
C GLY A 154 14.88 -14.22 -1.17
N VAL A 155 15.22 -12.97 -1.51
CA VAL A 155 16.15 -12.68 -2.62
C VAL A 155 17.57 -13.13 -2.28
N LEU A 156 18.04 -12.88 -1.04
CA LEU A 156 19.38 -13.26 -0.61
C LEU A 156 19.56 -14.78 -0.56
N ASP A 157 18.57 -15.53 -0.08
CA ASP A 157 18.56 -16.99 -0.13
C ASP A 157 18.73 -17.50 -1.56
N HIS A 158 17.97 -16.94 -2.51
CA HIS A 158 18.05 -17.30 -3.91
C HIS A 158 19.42 -16.96 -4.54
N VAL A 159 19.99 -15.79 -4.24
CA VAL A 159 21.26 -15.31 -4.84
C VAL A 159 22.49 -15.99 -4.21
N PHE A 160 22.54 -16.15 -2.89
CA PHE A 160 23.73 -16.59 -2.17
C PHE A 160 23.69 -18.06 -1.72
N GLY A 161 22.51 -18.66 -1.62
CA GLY A 161 22.37 -20.07 -1.21
C GLY A 161 22.93 -21.06 -2.23
N TRP A 162 22.98 -20.68 -3.51
CA TRP A 162 23.12 -21.65 -4.62
C TRP A 162 24.36 -21.44 -5.51
N GLY A 163 25.15 -20.39 -5.26
CA GLY A 163 26.48 -20.20 -5.86
C GLY A 163 27.53 -21.28 -5.47
N LYS A 164 27.12 -22.32 -4.73
CA LYS A 164 27.98 -23.45 -4.30
C LYS A 164 27.63 -24.81 -4.95
N ILE A 165 26.55 -24.94 -5.73
CA ILE A 165 26.13 -26.24 -6.28
C ILE A 165 26.68 -26.54 -7.68
N THR A 166 27.43 -25.62 -8.29
CA THR A 166 28.04 -25.86 -9.62
C THR A 166 29.47 -26.44 -9.60
N VAL A 167 30.00 -26.92 -8.47
CA VAL A 167 31.36 -27.51 -8.43
C VAL A 167 31.51 -28.85 -7.70
N SER A 168 30.44 -29.50 -7.25
CA SER A 168 30.54 -30.83 -6.62
C SER A 168 30.18 -31.99 -7.56
N GLY A 169 30.48 -31.83 -8.85
CA GLY A 169 30.23 -32.84 -9.89
C GLY A 169 31.28 -32.87 -11.02
N MET A 170 32.46 -32.28 -10.81
CA MET A 170 33.66 -32.48 -11.65
C MET A 170 34.77 -33.14 -10.83
#